data_AF-A0A538STY0-F1
#
_entry.id   AF-A0A538STY0-F1
#
_cell.length_a   1.000
_cell.length_b   1.000
_cell.length_c   1.000
_cell.angle_alpha   90.00
_cell.angle_beta   90.00
_cell.angle_gamma   90.00
#
_symmetry.space_group_name_H-M   'P 1'
#
loop_
_entity.id
_entity.type
_entity.pdbx_description
1 polymer ?
#
loop_
_entity_poly.entity_id
_entity_poly.type
_entity_poly.pdbx_seq_one_letter_code
_entity_poly.pdbx_strand_id
1 'polypeptide(L)'
;RSAGERDWRAAAMSVGVRPTFGGQVRTLEVHVIDWQGDLLGSSLEVEFAEWLRPERRFETREALVAAMEEDVAETRRRLGSGQPA
;
A
#
# COMPACT_ATOMS: atom_id res chain seq x y z
N ARG A 1 15.30 27.54 2.40
CA ARG A 1 14.04 26.78 2.62
C ARG A 1 14.43 25.58 3.45
N SER A 2 14.05 25.54 4.72
CA SER A 2 14.36 24.43 5.62
C SER A 2 13.69 23.17 5.06
N ALA A 3 14.47 22.13 4.78
CA ALA A 3 13.97 20.86 4.29
C ALA A 3 13.06 20.28 5.38
N GLY A 4 11.75 20.34 5.15
CA GLY A 4 10.76 19.70 6.02
C GLY A 4 11.10 18.22 6.12
N GLU A 5 11.18 17.74 7.35
CA GLU A 5 11.35 16.34 7.70
C GLU A 5 10.33 15.50 6.92
N ARG A 6 10.82 14.58 6.07
CA ARG A 6 9.98 13.69 5.28
C ARG A 6 9.42 12.63 6.23
N ASP A 7 8.17 12.80 6.64
CA ASP A 7 7.46 11.85 7.50
C ASP A 7 7.01 10.63 6.68
N TRP A 8 7.94 9.69 6.48
CA TRP A 8 7.65 8.42 5.83
C TRP A 8 6.83 7.51 6.73
N ARG A 9 5.76 6.93 6.17
CA ARG A 9 4.84 6.04 6.88
C ARG A 9 4.83 4.67 6.23
N ALA A 10 4.74 3.63 7.06
CA ALA A 10 4.56 2.27 6.56
C ALA A 10 3.24 2.16 5.77
N ALA A 11 3.29 1.52 4.62
CA ALA A 11 2.14 1.32 3.77
C ALA A 11 2.21 -0.03 3.05
N ALA A 12 1.06 -0.66 2.85
CA ALA A 12 0.92 -1.82 1.99
C ALA A 12 0.50 -1.33 0.59
N MET A 13 1.18 -1.80 -0.46
CA MET A 13 0.93 -1.37 -1.83
C MET A 13 0.57 -2.56 -2.71
N SER A 14 -0.51 -2.42 -3.46
CA SER A 14 -0.90 -3.36 -4.52
C SER A 14 -0.62 -2.73 -5.88
N VAL A 15 0.10 -3.46 -6.73
CA VAL A 15 0.34 -3.07 -8.13
C VAL A 15 -0.31 -4.12 -9.01
N GLY A 16 -1.36 -3.72 -9.72
CA GLY A 16 -2.15 -4.64 -10.53
C GLY A 16 -2.50 -4.10 -11.91
N VAL A 17 -3.24 -4.90 -12.67
CA VAL A 17 -3.75 -4.52 -14.00
C VAL A 17 -5.26 -4.60 -13.98
N ARG A 18 -5.96 -3.57 -14.46
CA ARG A 18 -7.43 -3.60 -14.64
C ARG A 18 -7.79 -4.00 -16.08
N PRO A 19 -8.03 -5.29 -16.37
CA PRO A 19 -8.37 -5.72 -17.73
C PRO A 19 -9.74 -5.22 -18.21
N THR A 20 -10.62 -4.85 -17.28
CA THR A 20 -12.05 -4.60 -17.55
C THR A 20 -12.35 -3.29 -18.32
N PHE A 21 -11.36 -2.41 -18.53
CA PHE A 21 -11.53 -1.13 -19.25
C PHE A 21 -10.79 -1.09 -20.59
N GLY A 22 -10.55 -2.24 -21.24
CA GLY A 22 -10.06 -2.29 -22.62
C GLY A 22 -8.59 -1.90 -22.82
N GLY A 23 -7.78 -1.85 -21.75
CA GLY A 23 -6.35 -1.56 -21.82
C GLY A 23 -5.57 -2.12 -20.63
N GLN A 24 -4.27 -2.40 -20.84
CA GLN A 24 -3.31 -2.84 -19.82
C GLN A 24 -2.91 -1.69 -18.87
N VAL A 25 -3.88 -0.97 -18.32
CA VAL A 25 -3.58 0.11 -17.38
C VAL A 25 -3.18 -0.51 -16.05
N ARG A 26 -1.92 -0.32 -15.68
CA ARG A 26 -1.40 -0.67 -14.37
C ARG A 26 -1.97 0.30 -13.35
N THR A 27 -2.50 -0.22 -12.25
CA THR A 27 -2.94 0.56 -11.11
C THR A 27 -2.03 0.32 -9.93
N LEU A 28 -1.83 1.37 -9.15
CA LEU A 28 -1.08 1.34 -7.91
C LEU A 28 -2.03 1.83 -6.82
N GLU A 29 -2.32 0.96 -5.86
CA GLU A 29 -3.20 1.22 -4.73
C GLU A 29 -2.37 1.14 -3.45
N VAL A 30 -2.46 2.17 -2.59
CA VAL A 30 -1.66 2.28 -1.37
C VAL A 30 -2.58 2.37 -0.17
N HIS A 31 -2.38 1.48 0.80
CA HIS A 31 -2.99 1.56 2.11
C HIS A 31 -1.95 2.05 3.12
N VAL A 32 -2.08 3.31 3.55
CA VAL A 32 -1.22 3.88 4.60
C VAL A 32 -1.65 3.30 5.95
N ILE A 33 -0.73 2.58 6.60
CA ILE A 33 -1.04 1.84 7.82
C ILE A 33 -1.18 2.81 9.00
N ASP A 34 -2.19 2.58 9.85
CA ASP A 34 -2.48 3.35 11.06
C ASP A 34 -2.72 4.86 10.81
N TRP A 35 -3.09 5.23 9.58
CA TRP A 35 -3.43 6.58 9.19
C TRP A 35 -4.89 6.71 8.77
N GLN A 36 -5.49 7.87 9.04
CA GLN A 36 -6.86 8.20 8.66
C GLN A 36 -6.91 9.63 8.12
N GLY A 37 -7.72 9.85 7.10
CA GLY A 37 -7.92 11.13 6.45
C GLY A 37 -8.26 10.98 4.97
N ASP A 38 -8.28 12.10 4.25
CA ASP A 38 -8.48 12.14 2.80
C ASP A 38 -7.18 12.58 2.10
N LEU A 39 -6.80 11.83 1.06
CA LEU A 39 -5.64 12.10 0.21
C LEU A 39 -6.05 12.51 -1.22
N LEU A 40 -7.36 12.65 -1.50
CA LEU A 40 -7.84 13.03 -2.81
C LEU A 40 -7.30 14.41 -3.21
N GLY A 41 -6.71 14.49 -4.40
CA GLY A 41 -6.06 15.71 -4.90
C GLY A 41 -4.68 15.99 -4.29
N SER A 42 -4.22 15.21 -3.31
CA SER A 42 -2.88 15.33 -2.75
C SER A 42 -1.84 14.66 -3.65
N SER A 43 -0.64 15.23 -3.72
CA SER A 43 0.53 14.55 -4.30
C SER A 43 1.22 13.74 -3.22
N LEU A 44 1.42 12.45 -3.50
CA LEU A 44 2.10 11.51 -2.60
C LEU A 44 3.41 11.06 -3.24
N GLU A 45 4.44 10.92 -2.42
CA GLU A 45 5.66 10.19 -2.79
C GLU A 45 5.57 8.80 -2.16
N VAL A 46 5.86 7.77 -2.95
CA VAL A 46 5.80 6.37 -2.51
C VAL A 46 7.04 5.64 -2.98
N GLU A 47 7.56 4.75 -2.14
CA GLU A 47 8.76 3.97 -2.41
C GLU A 47 8.48 2.48 -2.19
N PHE A 48 9.01 1.63 -3.08
CA PHE A 48 9.00 0.19 -2.89
C PHE A 48 10.10 -0.20 -1.91
N ALA A 49 9.75 -0.33 -0.62
CA ALA A 49 10.69 -0.77 0.41
C ALA A 49 10.99 -2.28 0.28
N GLU A 50 9.94 -3.11 0.24
CA GLU A 50 10.07 -4.56 0.20
C GLU A 50 8.96 -5.23 -0.61
N TRP A 51 9.29 -6.36 -1.23
CA TRP A 51 8.32 -7.21 -1.92
C TRP A 51 7.73 -8.26 -0.96
N LEU A 52 6.40 -8.35 -0.92
CA LEU A 52 5.68 -9.31 -0.08
C LEU A 52 5.35 -10.61 -0.82
N ARG A 53 4.64 -10.51 -1.96
CA ARG A 53 4.10 -11.66 -2.70
C ARG A 53 3.61 -11.27 -4.10
N PRO A 54 3.37 -12.22 -5.02
CA PRO A 54 2.69 -11.92 -6.28
C PRO A 54 1.21 -11.58 -6.08
N GLU A 55 0.60 -10.98 -7.12
CA GLU A 55 -0.87 -10.84 -7.20
C GLU A 55 -1.55 -12.22 -7.14
N ARG A 56 -2.70 -12.28 -6.47
CA ARG A 56 -3.47 -13.51 -6.26
C ARG A 56 -4.92 -13.23 -6.59
N ARG A 57 -5.58 -14.20 -7.23
CA ARG A 57 -7.04 -14.23 -7.32
C ARG A 57 -7.60 -14.90 -6.07
N PHE A 58 -8.73 -14.38 -5.60
CA PHE A 58 -9.45 -14.92 -4.46
C PHE A 58 -10.87 -15.26 -4.90
N GLU A 59 -11.32 -16.46 -4.54
CA GLU A 59 -12.66 -16.96 -4.90
C GLU A 59 -13.75 -16.29 -4.05
N THR A 60 -13.40 -15.75 -2.87
CA THR A 60 -14.34 -15.11 -1.96
C THR A 60 -13.80 -13.78 -1.44
N ARG A 61 -14.73 -12.91 -1.03
CA ARG A 61 -14.40 -11.63 -0.40
C ARG A 61 -13.67 -11.84 0.92
N GLU A 62 -14.06 -12.83 1.70
CA GLU A 62 -13.48 -13.15 3.00
C GLU A 62 -12.01 -13.58 2.85
N ALA A 63 -11.71 -14.38 1.82
CA ALA A 63 -10.33 -14.78 1.53
C ALA A 63 -9.45 -13.61 1.09
N LEU A 64 -10.00 -12.67 0.31
CA LEU A 64 -9.30 -11.43 -0.05
C LEU A 64 -9.01 -10.59 1.20
N VAL A 65 -10.00 -10.36 2.06
CA VAL A 65 -9.84 -9.57 3.29
C VAL A 65 -8.79 -10.19 4.21
N ALA A 66 -8.85 -11.51 4.44
CA ALA A 66 -7.87 -12.21 5.27
C ALA A 66 -6.44 -12.06 4.73
N ALA A 67 -6.25 -12.18 3.42
CA ALA A 67 -4.94 -11.97 2.81
C ALA A 67 -4.45 -10.52 2.94
N MET A 68 -5.35 -9.53 2.81
CA MET A 68 -5.00 -8.12 3.02
C MET A 68 -4.60 -7.85 4.49
N GLU A 69 -5.27 -8.45 5.45
CA GLU A 69 -4.90 -8.36 6.88
C GLU A 69 -3.53 -8.98 7.15
N GLU A 70 -3.23 -10.13 6.55
CA GLU A 70 -1.91 -10.77 6.60
C GLU A 70 -0.83 -9.88 6.00
N ASP A 71 -1.09 -9.28 4.84
CA ASP A 71 -0.14 -8.37 4.17
C ASP A 71 0.16 -7.15 5.05
N VAL A 72 -0.87 -6.53 5.65
CA VAL A 72 -0.70 -5.39 6.57
C VAL A 72 0.09 -5.80 7.82
N ALA A 73 -0.20 -6.97 8.39
CA ALA A 73 0.52 -7.49 9.55
C ALA A 73 2.01 -7.75 9.22
N GLU A 74 2.30 -8.29 8.04
CA GLU A 74 3.68 -8.50 7.58
C GLU A 74 4.40 -7.18 7.32
N THR A 75 3.76 -6.20 6.66
CA THR A 75 4.34 -4.86 6.48
C THR A 75 4.70 -4.23 7.82
N ARG A 76 3.83 -4.31 8.83
CA ARG A 76 4.14 -3.82 10.19
C ARG A 76 5.35 -4.53 10.79
N ARG A 77 5.46 -5.85 10.63
CA ARG A 77 6.61 -6.62 11.14
C ARG A 77 7.93 -6.20 10.50
N ARG A 78 7.92 -5.89 9.19
CA ARG A 78 9.14 -5.58 8.43
C ARG A 78 9.59 -4.13 8.56
N LEU A 79 8.66 -3.18 8.47
CA LEU A 79 8.98 -1.75 8.45
C LEU A 79 8.82 -1.05 9.81
N GLY A 80 8.18 -1.71 10.79
CA GLY A 80 7.83 -1.11 12.07
C GLY A 80 6.62 -0.16 12.00
N SER A 81 6.01 0.13 13.14
CA SER A 81 5.04 1.23 13.24
C SER A 81 5.84 2.54 13.13
N GLY A 82 5.70 3.24 12.00
CA GLY A 82 6.46 4.45 11.68
C GLY A 82 6.60 5.40 12.87
N GLN A 83 7.75 5.33 13.55
CA GLN A 83 8.30 6.44 14.30
C GLN A 83 9.59 6.82 13.57
N PRO A 84 9.75 8.10 13.20
CA PRO A 84 11.03 8.57 12.72
C PRO A 84 12.09 8.37 13.83
N ALA A 85 13.30 8.01 13.40
CA ALA A 85 14.49 8.09 14.25
C ALA A 85 14.92 9.54 14.46
#